data_AF-A0A2H3DI18-F1
#
_entry.id   AF-A0A2H3DI18-F1
#
_cell.length_a   1.000
_cell.length_b   1.000
_cell.length_c   1.000
_cell.angle_alpha   90.00
_cell.angle_beta   90.00
_cell.angle_gamma   90.00
#
_symmetry.space_group_name_H-M   'P 1'
#
loop_
_entity.id
_entity.type
_entity.pdbx_description
1 polymer ?
#
loop_
_entity_poly.entity_id
_entity_poly.type
_entity_poly.pdbx_seq_one_letter_code
_entity_poly.pdbx_strand_id
1 'polypeptide(L)'
;MPLCEADGCLKQGDLRCSACKYAFYCSEKCQKAEWRVHKKSCAMNKILREIQEKAEEEEARKPLKRPPTNRCTGCNHRFQNTDDEDWEEDRDECPDCGYIACESCVSDTSNGSCYCQNSNFGVPYCEMSPRWYHMSSAPRGRVYRGDRHPPVEYEDPDEYENKPRKCGNCSKIAPCLKKEFL
;
A
#
# COMPACT_ATOMS: atom_id res chain seq x y z
N MET A 1 22.01 11.90 -2.69
CA MET A 1 21.67 12.72 -3.87
C MET A 1 22.69 12.44 -4.96
N PRO A 2 22.28 12.16 -6.21
CA PRO A 2 23.20 11.80 -7.29
C PRO A 2 24.07 13.00 -7.73
N LEU A 3 25.26 12.69 -8.24
CA LEU A 3 26.16 13.66 -8.86
C LEU A 3 25.82 13.84 -10.35
N CYS A 4 26.25 14.96 -10.92
CA CYS A 4 26.16 15.21 -12.35
C CYS A 4 27.04 14.23 -13.13
N GLU A 5 26.48 13.57 -14.15
CA GLU A 5 27.19 12.59 -15.00
C GLU A 5 28.08 13.23 -16.07
N ALA A 6 28.18 14.56 -16.09
CA ALA A 6 29.06 15.23 -17.04
C ALA A 6 30.52 15.10 -16.67
N ASP A 7 31.35 14.76 -17.65
CA ASP A 7 32.78 14.58 -17.46
C ASP A 7 33.41 15.85 -16.87
N GLY A 8 34.18 15.67 -15.80
CA GLY A 8 34.76 16.78 -15.02
C GLY A 8 33.77 17.63 -14.20
N CYS A 9 32.48 17.27 -14.10
CA CYS A 9 31.50 18.01 -13.31
C CYS A 9 31.21 17.35 -11.96
N LEU A 10 31.57 18.02 -10.85
CA LEU A 10 31.34 17.52 -9.49
C LEU A 10 30.08 18.12 -8.82
N LYS A 11 29.22 18.80 -9.60
CA LYS A 11 28.00 19.41 -9.08
C LYS A 11 26.92 18.35 -8.82
N GLN A 12 25.96 18.70 -7.97
CA GLN A 12 24.75 17.92 -7.74
C GLN A 12 23.93 17.76 -9.03
N GLY A 13 23.42 16.56 -9.29
CA GLY A 13 22.57 16.27 -10.44
C GLY A 13 21.09 16.44 -10.13
N ASP A 14 20.59 17.68 -10.11
CA ASP A 14 19.18 17.97 -9.80
C ASP A 14 18.21 17.70 -10.96
N LEU A 15 18.73 17.68 -12.20
CA LEU A 15 17.95 17.38 -13.39
C LEU A 15 18.16 15.94 -13.80
N ARG A 16 17.07 15.28 -14.19
CA ARG A 16 17.09 13.91 -14.68
C ARG A 16 16.80 13.89 -16.18
N CYS A 17 17.48 13.04 -16.93
CA CYS A 17 17.20 12.84 -18.35
C CYS A 17 15.73 12.43 -18.53
N SER A 18 14.95 13.24 -19.27
CA SER A 18 13.51 13.03 -19.47
C SER A 18 13.17 11.74 -20.21
N ALA A 19 14.09 11.27 -21.09
CA ALA A 19 13.89 10.06 -21.86
C ALA A 19 14.08 8.79 -21.03
N CYS A 20 15.27 8.57 -20.48
CA CYS A 20 15.59 7.33 -19.77
C CYS A 20 15.26 7.37 -18.28
N LYS A 21 15.23 8.56 -17.65
CA LYS A 21 15.03 8.77 -16.21
C LYS A 21 16.13 8.17 -15.30
N TYR A 22 17.30 7.79 -15.85
CA TYR A 22 18.43 7.27 -15.07
C TYR A 22 19.57 8.27 -14.91
N ALA A 23 19.92 9.01 -15.96
CA ALA A 23 21.05 9.93 -15.90
C ALA A 23 20.70 11.25 -15.21
N PHE A 24 21.62 11.76 -14.39
CA PHE A 24 21.47 13.01 -13.64
C PHE A 24 22.47 14.07 -14.10
N TYR A 25 22.02 15.32 -14.20
CA TYR A 25 22.79 16.46 -14.65
C TYR A 25 22.48 17.69 -13.80
N CYS A 26 23.46 18.57 -13.60
CA CYS A 26 23.23 19.84 -12.91
C CYS A 26 22.54 20.90 -13.81
N SER A 27 22.58 20.71 -15.14
CA SER A 27 22.03 21.65 -16.11
C SER A 27 21.84 21.00 -17.49
N GLU A 28 21.02 21.61 -18.35
CA GLU A 28 20.92 21.20 -19.76
C GLU A 28 22.27 21.30 -20.51
N LYS A 29 23.16 22.21 -20.11
CA LYS A 29 24.48 22.35 -20.73
C LYS A 29 25.30 21.09 -20.53
N CYS A 30 25.33 20.57 -19.30
CA CYS A 30 26.01 19.32 -18.96
C CYS A 30 25.38 18.11 -19.67
N GLN A 31 24.04 18.06 -19.76
CA GLN A 31 23.36 17.01 -20.52
C GLN A 31 23.72 17.04 -22.01
N LYS A 32 23.73 18.23 -22.64
CA LYS A 32 24.06 18.39 -24.07
C LYS A 32 25.53 18.09 -24.36
N ALA A 33 26.44 18.44 -23.45
CA ALA A 33 27.86 18.11 -23.55
C ALA A 33 28.09 16.60 -23.56
N GLU A 34 27.43 15.87 -22.64
CA GLU A 34 27.52 14.41 -22.54
C GLU A 34 26.71 13.64 -23.56
N TRP A 35 25.83 14.29 -24.33
CA TRP A 35 24.84 13.60 -25.15
C TRP A 35 25.46 12.59 -26.12
N ARG A 36 26.66 12.85 -26.66
CA ARG A 36 27.36 11.93 -27.56
C ARG A 36 27.66 10.58 -26.92
N VAL A 37 28.02 10.58 -25.63
CA VAL A 37 28.31 9.37 -24.85
C VAL A 37 27.01 8.80 -24.28
N HIS A 38 26.19 9.65 -23.65
CA HIS A 38 24.94 9.27 -23.02
C HIS A 38 23.93 8.66 -24.00
N LYS A 39 23.88 9.07 -25.27
CA LYS A 39 22.86 8.60 -26.22
C LYS A 39 22.75 7.07 -26.30
N LYS A 40 23.89 6.36 -26.22
CA LYS A 40 23.92 4.88 -26.26
C LYS A 40 23.32 4.29 -24.97
N SER A 41 23.78 4.74 -23.81
CA SER A 41 23.25 4.28 -22.52
C SER A 41 21.82 4.75 -22.28
N CYS A 42 21.41 5.88 -22.84
CA CYS A 42 20.04 6.41 -22.77
C CYS A 42 19.02 5.44 -23.36
N ALA A 43 19.31 4.87 -24.53
CA ALA A 43 18.43 3.89 -25.17
C ALA A 43 18.31 2.61 -24.33
N MET A 44 19.43 2.09 -23.84
CA MET A 44 19.45 0.90 -22.98
C MET A 44 18.71 1.13 -21.67
N ASN A 45 18.99 2.24 -20.99
CA ASN A 45 18.33 2.61 -19.73
C ASN A 45 16.82 2.81 -19.90
N LYS A 46 16.37 3.32 -21.06
CA LYS A 46 14.95 3.40 -21.37
C LYS A 46 14.32 2.00 -21.45
N ILE A 47 14.94 1.07 -22.16
CA ILE A 47 14.47 -0.32 -22.28
C ILE A 47 14.46 -1.00 -20.91
N LEU A 48 15.53 -0.85 -20.11
CA LEU A 48 15.61 -1.39 -18.76
C LEU A 48 14.48 -0.85 -17.88
N ARG A 49 14.16 0.45 -17.97
CA ARG A 49 13.02 1.02 -17.25
C ARG A 49 11.72 0.35 -17.64
N GLU A 50 11.47 0.21 -18.94
CA GLU A 50 10.24 -0.40 -19.46
C GLU A 50 10.11 -1.88 -19.04
N ILE A 51 11.23 -2.62 -19.00
CA ILE A 51 11.26 -4.00 -18.50
C ILE A 51 10.97 -4.02 -17.00
N GLN A 52 11.59 -3.14 -16.21
CA GLN A 52 11.34 -3.03 -14.77
C GLN A 52 9.89 -2.67 -14.47
N GLU A 53 9.34 -1.64 -15.12
CA GLU A 53 7.94 -1.21 -14.99
C GLU A 53 6.98 -2.37 -15.31
N LYS A 54 7.23 -3.13 -16.38
CA LYS A 54 6.43 -4.32 -16.73
C LYS A 54 6.56 -5.45 -15.72
N ALA A 55 7.77 -5.73 -15.23
CA ALA A 55 7.98 -6.76 -14.22
C ALA A 55 7.32 -6.39 -12.88
N GLU A 56 7.38 -5.12 -12.49
CA GLU A 56 6.68 -4.59 -11.32
C GLU A 56 5.16 -4.68 -11.48
N GLU A 57 4.62 -4.35 -12.65
CA GLU A 57 3.19 -4.49 -12.93
C GLU A 57 2.74 -5.97 -12.91
N GLU A 58 3.49 -6.86 -13.55
CA GLU A 58 3.22 -8.30 -13.53
C GLU A 58 3.24 -8.86 -12.10
N GLU A 59 4.25 -8.48 -11.32
CA GLU A 59 4.37 -8.88 -9.92
C GLU A 59 3.28 -8.26 -9.03
N ALA A 60 2.81 -7.04 -9.35
CA ALA A 60 1.69 -6.42 -8.66
C ALA A 60 0.34 -7.08 -9.02
N ARG A 61 0.21 -7.68 -10.21
CA ARG A 61 -0.96 -8.45 -10.63
C ARG A 61 -1.02 -9.85 -10.00
N LYS A 62 0.13 -10.43 -9.61
CA LYS A 62 0.15 -11.75 -8.96
C LYS A 62 -0.59 -11.68 -7.62
N PRO A 63 -1.48 -12.64 -7.32
CA PRO A 63 -2.16 -12.69 -6.04
C PRO A 63 -1.12 -12.86 -4.93
N LEU A 64 -1.33 -12.17 -3.80
CA LEU A 64 -0.49 -12.36 -2.62
C LEU A 64 -0.57 -13.82 -2.19
N LYS A 65 0.58 -14.43 -1.91
CA LYS A 65 0.63 -15.78 -1.35
C LYS A 65 0.00 -15.74 0.04
N ARG A 66 -0.91 -16.68 0.31
CA ARG A 66 -1.48 -16.85 1.65
C ARG A 66 -0.36 -17.10 2.67
N PRO A 67 -0.40 -16.48 3.85
CA PRO A 67 0.61 -16.69 4.89
C PRO A 67 0.54 -18.11 5.47
N PRO A 68 1.58 -18.55 6.20
CA PRO A 68 1.58 -19.84 6.88
C PRO A 68 0.49 -19.90 7.94
N THR A 69 -0.12 -21.08 8.12
CA THR A 69 -1.29 -21.27 8.99
C THR A 69 -0.96 -21.56 10.45
N ASN A 70 0.30 -21.86 10.77
CA ASN A 70 0.71 -22.28 12.11
C ASN A 70 1.16 -21.12 13.02
N ARG A 71 1.08 -19.87 12.54
CA ARG A 71 1.48 -18.68 13.30
C ARG A 71 0.56 -17.52 13.00
N CYS A 72 0.31 -16.69 14.01
CA CYS A 72 -0.31 -15.39 13.84
C CYS A 72 0.57 -14.54 12.91
N THR A 73 -0.02 -14.00 11.86
CA THR A 73 0.68 -13.16 10.87
C THR A 73 1.04 -11.79 11.46
N GLY A 74 0.30 -11.31 12.46
CA GLY A 74 0.53 -10.03 13.13
C GLY A 74 1.67 -10.06 14.14
N CYS A 75 1.60 -10.96 15.13
CA CYS A 75 2.57 -11.03 16.23
C CYS A 75 3.54 -12.22 16.16
N ASN A 76 3.44 -13.07 15.12
CA ASN A 76 4.24 -14.29 14.95
C ASN A 76 4.08 -15.34 16.07
N HIS A 77 3.06 -15.20 16.91
CA HIS A 77 2.69 -16.18 17.93
C HIS A 77 2.41 -17.52 17.27
N ARG A 78 3.02 -18.60 17.79
CA ARG A 78 2.82 -19.95 17.28
C ARG A 78 1.52 -20.49 17.87
N PHE A 79 0.58 -20.86 17.01
CA PHE A 79 -0.58 -21.62 17.46
C PHE A 79 -0.09 -22.99 17.93
N GLN A 80 -0.48 -23.39 19.13
CA GLN A 80 -0.13 -24.73 19.63
C GLN A 80 -0.85 -25.75 18.75
N ASN A 81 -0.15 -26.82 18.36
CA ASN A 81 -0.78 -27.92 17.64
C ASN A 81 -1.68 -28.64 18.65
N THR A 82 -2.98 -28.44 18.57
CA THR A 82 -3.96 -29.24 19.30
C THR A 82 -4.27 -30.46 18.45
N ASP A 83 -3.47 -31.53 18.63
CA ASP A 83 -3.93 -32.88 18.32
C ASP A 83 -5.07 -33.32 19.29
N ASP A 84 -5.44 -32.43 20.22
CA ASP A 84 -6.59 -32.53 21.11
C ASP A 84 -7.84 -31.98 20.39
N GLU A 85 -8.80 -32.87 20.12
CA GLU A 85 -10.03 -32.64 19.35
C GLU A 85 -11.05 -31.66 19.98
N ASP A 86 -10.68 -30.92 21.03
CA ASP A 86 -11.62 -30.19 21.90
C ASP A 86 -11.29 -28.69 22.12
N TRP A 87 -10.31 -28.10 21.42
CA TRP A 87 -9.99 -26.67 21.55
C TRP A 87 -9.65 -26.01 20.20
N GLU A 88 -10.68 -25.57 19.47
CA GLU A 88 -10.60 -24.87 18.17
C GLU A 88 -10.46 -23.33 18.29
N GLU A 89 -10.19 -22.74 19.45
CA GLU A 89 -10.81 -21.43 19.72
C GLU A 89 -10.10 -20.12 19.31
N ASP A 90 -8.77 -20.00 19.13
CA ASP A 90 -8.19 -18.63 19.11
C ASP A 90 -7.49 -18.21 17.79
N ARG A 91 -8.01 -18.61 16.63
CA ARG A 91 -7.49 -18.14 15.33
C ARG A 91 -8.56 -17.69 14.34
N ASP A 92 -8.45 -16.46 13.90
CA ASP A 92 -9.26 -15.92 12.80
C ASP A 92 -8.46 -15.90 11.50
N GLU A 93 -9.08 -16.37 10.42
CA GLU A 93 -8.54 -16.29 9.06
C GLU A 93 -9.36 -15.28 8.24
N CYS A 94 -8.67 -14.32 7.63
CA CYS A 94 -9.31 -13.42 6.68
C CYS A 94 -9.72 -14.20 5.41
N PRO A 95 -11.02 -14.19 5.02
CA PRO A 95 -11.52 -14.99 3.91
C PRO A 95 -10.90 -14.63 2.56
N ASP A 96 -10.51 -13.35 2.40
CA ASP A 96 -10.03 -12.80 1.13
C ASP A 96 -8.54 -13.07 0.91
N CYS A 97 -7.70 -12.85 1.93
CA CYS A 97 -6.24 -12.89 1.79
C CYS A 97 -5.55 -14.01 2.60
N GLY A 98 -6.31 -14.77 3.40
CA GLY A 98 -5.78 -15.83 4.25
C GLY A 98 -4.91 -15.33 5.39
N TYR A 99 -4.93 -14.03 5.70
CA TYR A 99 -4.23 -13.47 6.87
C TYR A 99 -4.78 -14.11 8.13
N ILE A 100 -3.91 -14.68 8.95
CA ILE A 100 -4.32 -15.34 10.19
C ILE A 100 -3.88 -14.50 11.39
N ALA A 101 -4.77 -14.26 12.33
CA ALA A 101 -4.49 -13.55 13.56
C ALA A 101 -4.95 -14.36 14.78
N CYS A 102 -4.25 -14.19 15.90
CA CYS A 102 -4.80 -14.60 17.19
C CYS A 102 -5.89 -13.63 17.64
N GLU A 103 -6.74 -14.04 18.57
CA GLU A 103 -7.82 -13.23 19.14
C GLU A 103 -7.33 -11.84 19.57
N SER A 104 -6.17 -11.76 20.24
CA SER A 104 -5.60 -10.47 20.64
C SER A 104 -5.23 -9.58 19.46
N CYS A 105 -4.77 -10.14 18.33
CA CYS A 105 -4.46 -9.34 17.13
C CYS A 105 -5.69 -8.94 16.33
N VAL A 106 -6.81 -9.67 16.45
CA VAL A 106 -8.08 -9.30 15.82
C VAL A 106 -8.78 -8.19 16.61
N SER A 107 -8.81 -8.33 17.94
CA SER A 107 -9.43 -7.38 18.85
C SER A 107 -8.58 -6.12 19.03
N ASP A 108 -7.28 -6.29 19.31
CA ASP A 108 -6.30 -5.21 19.27
C ASP A 108 -5.88 -4.97 17.83
N THR A 109 -6.72 -4.23 17.15
CA THR A 109 -6.46 -3.53 15.89
C THR A 109 -5.13 -2.74 15.83
N SER A 110 -4.33 -2.70 16.91
CA SER A 110 -2.93 -2.25 16.93
C SER A 110 -1.94 -3.19 16.24
N ASN A 111 -2.22 -4.50 16.15
CA ASN A 111 -1.31 -5.51 15.60
C ASN A 111 -1.86 -6.28 14.39
N GLY A 112 -3.11 -6.06 13.98
CA GLY A 112 -3.76 -6.88 12.94
C GLY A 112 -4.67 -6.11 12.01
N SER A 113 -4.10 -5.56 10.93
CA SER A 113 -4.83 -5.40 9.68
C SER A 113 -4.51 -6.56 8.74
N CYS A 114 -5.50 -7.13 8.06
CA CYS A 114 -5.22 -8.13 7.04
C CYS A 114 -4.53 -7.49 5.81
N TYR A 115 -4.17 -8.29 4.81
CA TYR A 115 -3.52 -7.77 3.59
C TYR A 115 -4.48 -7.05 2.62
N CYS A 116 -5.78 -7.04 2.91
CA CYS A 116 -6.78 -6.42 2.04
C CYS A 116 -6.69 -4.89 2.07
N GLN A 117 -6.82 -4.28 0.89
CA GLN A 117 -6.68 -2.85 0.73
C GLN A 117 -7.93 -2.06 1.17
N ASN A 118 -9.10 -2.69 1.08
CA ASN A 118 -10.40 -2.04 1.27
C ASN A 118 -11.23 -2.64 2.41
N SER A 119 -10.68 -3.64 3.11
CA SER A 119 -11.34 -4.34 4.22
C SER A 119 -10.30 -4.78 5.26
N ASN A 120 -10.76 -5.04 6.48
CA ASN A 120 -10.03 -5.77 7.50
C ASN A 120 -10.83 -7.00 7.92
N PHE A 121 -10.29 -8.21 7.73
CA PHE A 121 -10.98 -9.48 8.02
C PHE A 121 -12.40 -9.55 7.42
N GLY A 122 -12.55 -9.12 6.17
CA GLY A 122 -13.83 -9.12 5.45
C GLY A 122 -14.75 -7.93 5.77
N VAL A 123 -14.47 -7.16 6.82
CA VAL A 123 -15.25 -5.96 7.15
C VAL A 123 -14.71 -4.75 6.36
N PRO A 124 -15.52 -4.06 5.54
CA PRO A 124 -15.04 -2.94 4.72
C PRO A 124 -14.56 -1.74 5.54
N TYR A 125 -13.42 -1.16 5.18
CA TYR A 125 -12.91 0.04 5.85
C TYR A 125 -13.85 1.24 5.73
N CYS A 126 -14.68 1.29 4.68
CA CYS A 126 -15.66 2.35 4.52
C CYS A 126 -16.75 2.33 5.60
N GLU A 127 -16.98 1.21 6.29
CA GLU A 127 -17.97 1.12 7.37
C GLU A 127 -17.36 1.33 8.76
N MET A 128 -16.04 1.53 8.82
CA MET A 128 -15.31 1.72 10.07
C MET A 128 -14.91 3.17 10.26
N SER A 129 -14.95 3.65 11.51
CA SER A 129 -14.40 4.96 11.87
C SER A 129 -12.91 5.04 11.49
N PRO A 130 -12.43 6.21 11.04
CA PRO A 130 -11.01 6.39 10.73
C PRO A 130 -10.14 6.07 11.96
N ARG A 131 -9.17 5.16 11.79
CA ARG A 131 -8.18 4.83 12.83
C ARG A 131 -6.81 4.79 12.17
N TRP A 132 -5.79 5.25 12.91
CA TRP A 132 -4.43 5.44 12.38
C TRP A 132 -3.78 4.15 11.84
N TYR A 133 -4.25 2.98 12.29
CA TYR A 133 -3.80 1.66 11.87
C TYR A 133 -4.69 0.99 10.80
N HIS A 134 -5.71 1.67 10.26
CA HIS A 134 -6.48 1.16 9.11
C HIS A 134 -5.68 1.24 7.81
N MET A 135 -4.66 0.38 7.70
CA MET A 135 -3.79 0.19 6.54
C MET A 135 -3.76 -1.28 6.14
N SER A 136 -3.34 -1.64 4.93
CA SER A 136 -3.09 -3.05 4.63
C SER A 136 -1.76 -3.49 5.24
N SER A 137 -1.70 -4.63 5.91
CA SER A 137 -0.42 -5.21 6.39
C SER A 137 0.38 -5.86 5.26
N ALA A 138 -0.05 -5.68 4.01
CA ALA A 138 0.62 -6.27 2.85
C ALA A 138 2.10 -5.84 2.83
N PRO A 139 3.01 -6.60 2.20
CA PRO A 139 4.41 -6.18 2.03
C PRO A 139 4.58 -4.80 1.37
N ARG A 140 3.53 -4.33 0.68
CA ARG A 140 3.43 -2.99 0.07
C ARG A 140 2.35 -2.13 0.76
N GLY A 141 2.18 -2.32 2.07
CA GLY A 141 1.08 -1.83 2.87
C GLY A 141 0.70 -0.38 2.57
N ARG A 142 -0.59 -0.13 2.34
CA ARG A 142 -1.10 1.20 2.03
C ARG A 142 -2.23 1.55 2.98
N VAL A 143 -2.15 2.77 3.50
CA VAL A 143 -3.25 3.41 4.24
C VAL A 143 -4.48 3.46 3.36
N TYR A 144 -5.63 3.11 3.94
CA TYR A 144 -6.91 3.26 3.25
C TYR A 144 -7.21 4.74 3.00
N ARG A 145 -7.47 5.10 1.74
CA ARG A 145 -7.77 6.49 1.32
C ARG A 145 -9.15 6.63 0.67
N GLY A 146 -10.00 5.61 0.81
CA GLY A 146 -11.35 5.62 0.27
C GLY A 146 -12.33 6.38 1.17
N ASP A 147 -13.58 6.45 0.72
CA ASP A 147 -14.65 7.05 1.50
C ASP A 147 -14.94 6.25 2.78
N ARG A 148 -15.36 6.94 3.83
CA ARG A 148 -15.83 6.34 5.07
C ARG A 148 -17.23 6.84 5.38
N HIS A 149 -18.08 5.98 5.89
CA HIS A 149 -19.45 6.21 6.32
C HIS A 149 -19.78 5.28 7.50
N PRO A 150 -19.03 5.35 8.62
CA PRO A 150 -19.37 4.56 9.78
C PRO A 150 -20.77 4.91 10.32
N PRO A 151 -21.37 4.05 11.14
CA PRO A 151 -22.67 4.34 11.75
C PRO A 151 -22.62 5.64 12.56
N VAL A 152 -23.53 6.57 12.24
CA VAL A 152 -23.57 7.93 12.82
C VAL A 152 -23.96 7.95 14.30
N GLU A 153 -24.45 6.84 14.85
CA GLU A 153 -24.94 6.74 16.23
C GLU A 153 -23.91 7.13 17.31
N TYR A 154 -22.62 7.17 16.96
CA TYR A 154 -21.51 7.42 17.89
C TYR A 154 -20.60 8.59 17.48
N GLU A 155 -20.92 9.32 16.40
CA GLU A 155 -20.04 10.31 15.78
C GLU A 155 -20.72 11.67 15.65
N ASP A 156 -19.94 12.75 15.58
CA ASP A 156 -20.47 14.11 15.40
C ASP A 156 -21.08 14.26 13.99
N PRO A 157 -22.39 14.56 13.85
CA PRO A 157 -23.04 14.74 12.55
C PRO A 157 -22.37 15.81 11.66
N ASP A 158 -21.70 16.80 12.26
CA ASP A 158 -21.01 17.85 11.52
C ASP A 158 -19.74 17.34 10.82
N GLU A 159 -19.24 16.14 11.15
CA GLU A 159 -18.11 15.51 10.46
C GLU A 159 -18.50 14.92 9.11
N TYR A 160 -19.79 14.74 8.86
CA TYR A 160 -20.31 14.12 7.66
C TYR A 160 -20.71 15.13 6.59
N GLU A 161 -20.65 14.70 5.34
CA GLU A 161 -21.18 15.45 4.21
C GLU A 161 -22.70 15.63 4.38
N ASN A 162 -23.16 16.88 4.26
CA ASN A 162 -24.57 17.25 4.42
C ASN A 162 -25.53 16.53 3.45
N LYS A 163 -25.02 16.06 2.31
CA LYS A 163 -25.82 15.34 1.31
C LYS A 163 -25.30 13.91 1.19
N PRO A 164 -26.15 12.89 1.38
CA PRO A 164 -25.74 11.52 1.16
C PRO A 164 -25.35 11.35 -0.31
N ARG A 165 -24.25 10.65 -0.54
CA ARG A 165 -23.75 10.35 -1.89
C ARG A 165 -23.37 8.89 -1.98
N LYS A 166 -23.13 8.46 -3.21
CA LYS A 166 -22.61 7.12 -3.48
C LYS A 166 -21.17 7.01 -2.94
N CYS A 167 -20.93 6.05 -2.05
CA CYS A 167 -19.60 5.68 -1.58
C CYS A 167 -18.77 5.14 -2.75
N GLY A 168 -17.58 5.68 -2.94
CA GLY A 168 -16.64 5.28 -3.98
C GLY A 168 -16.05 3.88 -3.78
N ASN A 169 -16.19 3.29 -2.60
CA ASN A 169 -15.71 1.94 -2.29
C ASN A 169 -16.82 0.88 -2.40
N CYS A 170 -17.93 1.05 -1.68
CA CYS A 170 -18.99 0.03 -1.60
C CYS A 170 -20.27 0.38 -2.40
N SER A 171 -20.31 1.55 -3.06
CA SER A 171 -21.47 2.01 -3.84
C SER A 171 -22.77 2.25 -3.05
N LYS A 172 -22.79 2.10 -1.72
CA LYS A 172 -23.94 2.46 -0.87
C LYS A 172 -24.15 3.97 -0.87
N ILE A 173 -25.41 4.39 -0.79
CA ILE A 173 -25.76 5.81 -0.60
C ILE A 173 -25.76 6.06 0.90
N ALA A 174 -24.82 6.87 1.37
CA ALA A 174 -24.64 7.17 2.78
C ALA A 174 -24.10 8.61 2.96
N PRO A 175 -24.31 9.24 4.13
CA PRO A 175 -23.52 10.41 4.50
C PRO A 175 -22.06 9.94 4.67
N CYS A 176 -21.16 10.41 3.81
CA CYS A 176 -19.74 10.09 3.92
C CYS A 176 -19.04 11.12 4.81
N LEU A 177 -18.01 10.72 5.55
CA LEU A 177 -17.14 11.63 6.29
C LEU A 177 -16.49 12.64 5.35
N LYS A 178 -16.43 13.91 5.77
CA LYS A 178 -15.71 14.96 5.02
C LYS A 178 -14.22 14.62 5.01
N LYS A 179 -13.55 15.03 3.93
CA LYS A 179 -12.11 14.72 3.71
C LYS A 179 -11.17 15.23 4.80
N GLU A 180 -11.57 16.24 5.56
CA GLU A 180 -10.78 16.78 6.66
C GLU A 180 -10.77 15.89 7.91
N PHE A 181 -11.69 14.92 8.00
CA PHE A 181 -11.80 13.92 9.08
C PHE A 181 -11.33 12.52 8.65
N LEU A 182 -10.63 12.38 7.51
CA LEU A 182 -10.15 11.10 6.96
C LEU A 182 -8.66 10.84 7.20
#